data_AF-A0A1E7FLM9-F1
#
_entry.id   AF-A0A1E7FLM9-F1
#
_cell.length_a   1.000
_cell.length_b   1.000
_cell.length_c   1.000
_cell.angle_alpha   90.00
_cell.angle_beta   90.00
_cell.angle_gamma   90.00
#
_symmetry.space_group_name_H-M   'P 1'
#
loop_
_entity.id
_entity.type
_entity.pdbx_description
1 polymer ?
#
loop_
_entity_poly.entity_id
_entity_poly.type
_entity_poly.pdbx_seq_one_letter_code
_entity_poly.pdbx_strand_id
1 'polypeptide(L)'
;MAGSISFFLKGTGAVLMLHAAYSCMHYRSILQDLDLVTTSSSGSDGQHQDYETETSSSSETTTETMMIPPIDVYIEVVVAFVLILLGELYGIGLLQSVELVVSAENENEVKRKSLTAPAYRTRDFDIYNNRSKALLHRATKNE
;
A
#
# COMPACT_ATOMS: atom_id res chain seq x y z
N MET A 1 12.49 14.84 -2.99
CA MET A 1 12.73 13.65 -3.85
C MET A 1 11.96 12.40 -3.38
N ALA A 2 11.76 12.19 -2.07
CA ALA A 2 11.04 11.00 -1.55
C ALA A 2 9.60 10.82 -2.11
N GLY A 3 8.87 11.91 -2.33
CA GLY A 3 7.48 11.85 -2.84
C GLY A 3 7.35 11.23 -4.23
N SER A 4 8.32 11.47 -5.14
CA SER A 4 8.26 10.94 -6.50
C SER A 4 8.40 9.42 -6.50
N ILE A 5 9.33 8.88 -5.72
CA ILE A 5 9.58 7.43 -5.62
C ILE A 5 8.37 6.69 -5.04
N SER A 6 7.77 7.22 -3.96
CA SER A 6 6.55 6.64 -3.38
C SER A 6 5.43 6.54 -4.43
N PHE A 7 5.21 7.60 -5.23
CA PHE A 7 4.19 7.58 -6.28
C PHE A 7 4.49 6.53 -7.35
N PHE A 8 5.74 6.39 -7.79
CA PHE A 8 6.13 5.35 -8.75
C PHE A 8 5.92 3.94 -8.20
N LEU A 9 6.34 3.64 -6.97
CA LEU A 9 6.13 2.32 -6.37
C LEU A 9 4.65 1.96 -6.27
N LYS A 10 3.81 2.91 -5.82
CA LYS A 10 2.35 2.72 -5.73
C LYS A 10 1.73 2.50 -7.11
N GLY A 11 2.14 3.30 -8.09
CA GLY A 11 1.66 3.16 -9.47
C GLY A 11 2.01 1.81 -10.07
N THR A 12 3.28 1.39 -10.02
CA THR A 12 3.73 0.10 -10.54
C THR A 12 3.09 -1.07 -9.80
N GLY A 13 3.00 -1.01 -8.47
CA GLY A 13 2.32 -2.03 -7.67
C GLY A 13 0.83 -2.17 -8.01
N ALA A 14 0.13 -1.06 -8.25
CA ALA A 14 -1.27 -1.07 -8.69
C ALA A 14 -1.45 -1.72 -10.07
N VAL A 15 -0.54 -1.43 -11.01
CA VAL A 15 -0.56 -2.06 -12.35
C VAL A 15 -0.32 -3.57 -12.25
N LEU A 16 0.64 -4.02 -11.43
CA LEU A 16 0.89 -5.44 -11.22
C LEU A 16 -0.28 -6.13 -10.52
N MET A 17 -0.95 -5.47 -9.57
CA MET A 17 -2.18 -5.98 -8.95
C MET A 17 -3.29 -6.18 -9.99
N LEU A 18 -3.48 -5.21 -10.88
CA LEU A 18 -4.46 -5.29 -11.95
C LEU A 18 -4.11 -6.42 -12.93
N HIS A 19 -2.82 -6.56 -13.27
CA HIS A 19 -2.34 -7.62 -14.15
C HIS A 19 -2.57 -9.00 -13.53
N ALA A 20 -2.22 -9.20 -12.26
CA ALA A 20 -2.46 -10.45 -11.55
C ALA A 20 -3.97 -10.78 -11.43
N ALA A 21 -4.82 -9.76 -11.21
CA ALA A 21 -6.27 -9.94 -11.20
C ALA A 21 -6.80 -10.37 -12.58
N TYR A 22 -6.28 -9.79 -13.66
CA TYR A 22 -6.60 -10.20 -15.02
C TYR A 22 -6.13 -11.64 -15.29
N SER A 23 -4.90 -12.00 -14.92
CA SER A 23 -4.36 -13.35 -15.05
C SER A 23 -5.20 -14.38 -14.30
N CYS A 24 -5.65 -14.07 -13.07
CA CYS A 24 -6.59 -14.90 -12.31
C CYS A 24 -7.91 -15.11 -13.06
N MET A 25 -8.50 -14.02 -13.57
CA MET A 25 -9.78 -14.08 -14.28
C MET A 25 -9.65 -14.88 -15.58
N HIS A 26 -8.57 -14.67 -16.32
CA HIS A 26 -8.30 -15.37 -17.57
C HIS A 26 -8.07 -16.86 -17.34
N TYR A 27 -7.27 -17.23 -16.35
CA TYR A 27 -7.06 -18.63 -15.97
C TYR A 27 -8.37 -19.32 -15.58
N ARG A 28 -9.21 -18.64 -14.80
CA ARG A 28 -10.54 -19.15 -14.44
C ARG A 28 -11.45 -19.34 -15.66
N SER A 29 -11.42 -18.42 -16.61
CA SER A 29 -12.19 -18.55 -17.87
C SER A 29 -11.78 -19.80 -18.64
N ILE A 30 -10.47 -20.04 -18.78
CA ILE A 30 -9.94 -21.23 -19.49
C ILE A 30 -10.36 -22.52 -18.78
N LEU A 31 -10.32 -22.55 -17.45
CA LEU A 31 -10.78 -23.70 -16.67
C LEU A 31 -12.26 -24.01 -16.89
N GLN A 32 -13.11 -22.98 -16.99
CA GLN A 32 -14.53 -23.15 -17.27
C GLN A 32 -14.78 -23.69 -18.68
N ASP A 33 -14.02 -23.22 -19.67
CA ASP A 33 -14.12 -23.71 -21.04
C ASP A 33 -13.72 -25.19 -21.14
N LEU A 34 -12.70 -25.62 -20.40
CA LEU A 34 -12.24 -27.02 -20.34
C LEU A 34 -13.28 -27.95 -19.67
N ASP A 35 -13.94 -27.49 -18.62
CA ASP A 35 -14.98 -28.26 -17.91
C ASP A 35 -16.19 -28.53 -18.81
N LEU A 36 -16.57 -27.54 -19.63
CA LEU A 36 -17.63 -27.68 -20.63
C LEU A 36 -17.27 -28.71 -21.73
N VAL A 37 -16.02 -28.72 -22.20
CA VAL A 37 -15.53 -29.70 -23.20
C VAL A 37 -15.50 -31.12 -22.62
N THR A 38 -15.07 -31.28 -21.37
CA THR A 38 -15.01 -32.57 -20.70
C THR A 38 -16.42 -33.13 -20.45
N THR A 39 -17.35 -32.28 -20.01
CA THR A 39 -18.74 -32.68 -19.76
C THR A 39 -19.47 -33.05 -21.07
N SER A 40 -19.22 -32.32 -22.16
CA SER A 40 -19.86 -32.60 -23.46
C SER A 40 -19.34 -33.88 -24.13
N SER A 41 -18.07 -34.24 -23.94
CA SER A 41 -17.50 -35.49 -24.46
C SER A 41 -17.95 -36.73 -23.68
N SER A 42 -18.28 -36.58 -22.39
CA SER A 42 -18.77 -37.66 -21.54
C SER A 42 -20.25 -38.04 -21.78
N GLY A 43 -20.98 -37.22 -22.54
CA GLY A 43 -22.43 -37.35 -22.73
C GLY A 43 -22.89 -38.17 -23.95
N SER A 44 -21.98 -38.70 -24.77
CA SER A 44 -22.34 -39.29 -26.08
C SER A 44 -22.08 -40.79 -26.27
N ASP A 45 -21.57 -41.54 -25.30
CA ASP A 45 -21.46 -43.00 -25.41
C ASP A 45 -22.12 -43.72 -24.23
N GLY A 46 -23.44 -43.85 -24.34
CA GLY A 46 -24.15 -44.93 -23.67
C GLY A 46 -23.89 -46.25 -24.40
N GLN A 47 -22.76 -46.92 -24.14
CA GLN A 47 -22.69 -48.38 -24.20
C GLN A 47 -21.50 -48.99 -23.45
N HIS A 48 -21.81 -49.50 -22.24
CA HIS A 48 -21.41 -50.80 -21.70
C HIS A 48 -19.92 -51.22 -21.74
N GLN A 49 -19.26 -51.21 -20.58
CA GLN A 49 -18.33 -52.29 -20.21
C GLN A 49 -18.19 -52.41 -18.69
N ASP A 50 -18.59 -53.59 -18.20
CA ASP A 50 -18.40 -54.07 -16.84
C ASP A 50 -16.94 -54.52 -16.62
N TYR A 51 -16.51 -54.52 -15.35
CA TYR A 51 -15.37 -55.23 -14.71
C TYR A 51 -13.92 -54.87 -15.19
N GLU A 52 -12.87 -54.75 -14.37
CA GLU A 52 -12.52 -55.41 -13.10
C GLU A 52 -11.79 -54.51 -12.08
N THR A 53 -11.89 -54.97 -10.84
CA THR A 53 -11.04 -54.68 -9.68
C THR A 53 -9.69 -55.36 -9.84
N GLU A 54 -8.56 -54.64 -9.81
CA GLU A 54 -7.32 -55.11 -9.16
C GLU A 54 -6.49 -53.96 -8.59
N THR A 55 -6.28 -54.06 -7.29
CA THR A 55 -5.24 -53.42 -6.48
C THR A 55 -3.84 -53.71 -6.99
N SER A 56 -2.99 -52.69 -7.15
CA SER A 56 -1.60 -52.64 -6.63
C SER A 56 -0.84 -51.36 -7.00
N SER A 57 -0.51 -50.57 -5.97
CA SER A 57 0.83 -50.03 -5.72
C SER A 57 1.65 -49.51 -6.92
N SER A 58 1.48 -48.22 -7.24
CA SER A 58 2.64 -47.36 -7.52
C SER A 58 2.33 -45.93 -7.08
N SER A 59 3.30 -45.33 -6.40
CA SER A 59 3.26 -43.95 -5.88
C SER A 59 3.34 -42.96 -7.05
N GLU A 60 2.29 -42.88 -7.86
CA GLU A 60 2.06 -41.74 -8.74
C GLU A 60 1.29 -40.70 -7.93
N THR A 61 1.89 -39.53 -7.78
CA THR A 61 1.26 -38.33 -7.26
C THR A 61 -0.04 -38.08 -8.02
N THR A 62 -1.16 -38.54 -7.47
CA THR A 62 -2.51 -38.25 -7.94
C THR A 62 -2.68 -36.74 -7.92
N THR A 63 -2.44 -36.14 -9.08
CA THR A 63 -2.92 -34.84 -9.49
C THR A 63 -4.44 -34.92 -9.51
N GLU A 64 -5.07 -34.89 -8.34
CA GLU A 64 -6.36 -34.24 -8.26
C GLU A 64 -6.13 -32.85 -8.84
N THR A 65 -6.78 -32.57 -9.97
CA THR A 65 -6.83 -31.27 -10.63
C THR A 65 -7.59 -30.30 -9.74
N MET A 66 -7.06 -30.06 -8.55
CA MET A 66 -7.48 -29.00 -7.66
C MET A 66 -7.21 -27.72 -8.46
N MET A 67 -8.26 -26.94 -8.72
CA MET A 67 -8.24 -25.68 -9.48
C MET A 67 -7.40 -24.61 -8.78
N ILE A 68 -6.10 -24.88 -8.65
CA ILE A 68 -5.12 -24.04 -7.99
C ILE A 68 -4.48 -23.20 -9.11
N PRO A 69 -4.56 -21.86 -9.03
CA PRO A 69 -3.91 -21.02 -10.01
C PRO A 69 -2.38 -21.23 -10.01
N PRO A 70 -1.72 -21.01 -11.15
CA PRO A 70 -0.28 -21.22 -11.27
C PRO A 70 0.48 -20.38 -10.24
N ILE A 71 1.57 -20.95 -9.71
CA ILE A 71 2.35 -20.34 -8.62
C ILE A 71 2.86 -18.93 -8.96
N ASP A 72 3.09 -18.66 -10.24
CA ASP A 72 3.52 -17.37 -10.76
C ASP A 72 2.55 -16.22 -10.39
N VAL A 73 1.24 -16.49 -10.43
CA VAL A 73 0.21 -15.51 -10.07
C VAL A 73 0.27 -15.16 -8.59
N TYR A 74 0.56 -16.13 -7.71
CA TYR A 74 0.76 -15.86 -6.29
C TYR A 74 2.00 -14.99 -6.05
N ILE A 75 3.10 -15.28 -6.74
CA ILE A 75 4.33 -14.50 -6.63
C ILE A 75 4.07 -13.05 -7.10
N GLU A 76 3.39 -12.89 -8.23
CA GLU A 76 3.02 -11.57 -8.76
C GLU A 76 2.17 -10.77 -7.77
N VAL A 77 1.16 -11.41 -7.16
CA VAL A 77 0.30 -10.80 -6.13
C VAL A 77 1.13 -10.32 -4.93
N VAL A 78 2.03 -11.17 -4.43
CA VAL A 78 2.88 -10.85 -3.28
C VAL A 78 3.82 -9.70 -3.61
N VAL A 79 4.46 -9.71 -4.78
CA VAL A 79 5.37 -8.64 -5.22
C VAL A 79 4.62 -7.32 -5.36
N ALA A 80 3.45 -7.32 -6.00
CA ALA A 80 2.62 -6.13 -6.16
C ALA A 80 2.17 -5.56 -4.80
N PHE A 81 1.74 -6.43 -3.88
CA PHE A 81 1.36 -6.02 -2.53
C PHE A 81 2.52 -5.38 -1.76
N VAL A 82 3.71 -5.98 -1.81
CA VAL A 82 4.92 -5.45 -1.17
C VAL A 82 5.30 -4.09 -1.76
N LEU A 83 5.22 -3.91 -3.08
CA LEU A 83 5.49 -2.63 -3.73
C LEU A 83 4.53 -1.52 -3.28
N ILE A 84 3.24 -1.82 -3.19
CA ILE A 84 2.24 -0.87 -2.67
C ILE A 84 2.55 -0.51 -1.21
N LEU A 85 2.83 -1.51 -0.38
CA LEU A 85 3.12 -1.32 1.05
C LEU A 85 4.38 -0.47 1.26
N LEU A 86 5.46 -0.76 0.54
CA LEU A 86 6.67 0.06 0.55
C LEU A 86 6.38 1.48 0.06
N GLY A 87 5.58 1.61 -1.00
CA GLY A 87 5.13 2.90 -1.51
C GLY A 87 4.40 3.74 -0.46
N GLU A 88 3.49 3.15 0.30
CA GLU A 88 2.82 3.81 1.44
C GLU A 88 3.80 4.17 2.56
N LEU A 89 4.69 3.24 2.93
CA LEU A 89 5.66 3.46 3.99
C LEU A 89 6.62 4.61 3.69
N TYR A 90 7.09 4.71 2.44
CA TYR A 90 7.89 5.85 1.98
C TYR A 90 7.08 7.14 1.82
N GLY A 91 5.76 7.04 1.65
CA GLY A 91 4.85 8.18 1.48
C GLY A 91 4.52 8.92 2.78
N ILE A 92 4.56 8.24 3.93
CA ILE A 92 4.24 8.81 5.25
C ILE A 92 5.22 9.93 5.67
N GLY A 93 6.40 10.01 5.02
CA GLY A 93 7.40 11.01 5.32
C GLY A 93 8.21 10.67 6.58
N LEU A 94 9.28 11.44 6.83
CA LEU A 94 10.11 11.25 8.01
C LEU A 94 9.28 11.56 9.26
N LEU A 95 9.30 10.64 10.22
CA LEU A 95 8.76 10.88 11.55
C LEU A 95 9.42 12.14 12.10
N GLN A 96 8.63 13.20 12.26
CA GLN A 96 9.10 14.43 12.87
C GLN A 96 9.50 14.08 14.31
N SER A 97 10.79 14.16 14.60
CA SER A 97 11.29 13.96 15.96
C SER A 97 10.61 14.99 16.85
N VAL A 98 9.75 14.51 17.75
CA VAL A 98 9.20 15.34 18.81
C VAL A 98 10.33 15.54 19.82
N GLU A 99 11.12 16.58 19.58
CA GLU A 99 12.07 17.05 20.57
C GLU A 99 11.24 17.63 21.72
N LEU A 100 11.09 16.86 22.79
CA LEU A 100 10.60 17.37 24.06
C LEU A 100 11.62 18.42 24.48
N VAL A 101 11.27 19.70 24.32
CA VAL A 101 12.03 20.82 24.87
C VAL A 101 11.92 20.70 26.40
N VAL A 102 12.75 19.82 26.97
CA VAL A 102 13.17 19.94 28.36
C VAL A 102 14.00 21.20 28.36
N SER A 103 13.38 22.27 28.85
CA SER A 103 13.93 23.62 28.92
C SER A 103 15.21 23.62 29.76
N ALA A 104 16.32 23.19 29.19
CA ALA A 104 17.65 23.41 29.72
C ALA A 104 18.10 24.78 29.21
N GLU A 105 18.24 25.72 30.13
CA GLU A 105 18.92 27.00 29.94
C GLU A 105 20.27 26.77 29.28
N ASN A 106 20.38 26.93 27.96
CA ASN A 106 21.67 27.11 27.30
C ASN A 106 21.48 28.07 26.12
N GLU A 107 22.15 29.21 26.24
CA GLU A 107 21.86 30.47 25.53
C GLU A 107 22.28 30.54 24.05
N ASN A 108 22.85 29.50 23.44
CA ASN A 108 23.64 29.70 22.22
C ASN A 108 23.34 28.76 21.04
N GLU A 109 22.07 28.39 20.80
CA GLU A 109 21.74 27.64 19.58
C GLU A 109 20.58 28.23 18.78
N VAL A 110 20.78 28.27 17.46
CA VAL A 110 20.00 28.96 16.43
C VAL A 110 18.50 28.64 16.56
N LYS A 111 17.75 29.61 17.09
CA LYS A 111 16.30 29.53 17.38
C LYS A 111 15.47 29.06 16.19
N ARG A 112 15.28 27.74 16.08
CA ARG A 112 14.08 27.19 15.45
C ARG A 112 12.90 27.63 16.30
N LYS A 113 12.11 28.58 15.79
CA LYS A 113 10.93 29.09 16.48
C LYS A 113 9.96 27.93 16.72
N SER A 114 9.70 27.62 17.99
CA SER A 114 8.57 26.77 18.40
C SER A 114 7.30 27.21 17.68
N LEU A 115 6.71 26.32 16.86
CA LEU A 115 5.43 26.54 16.20
C LEU A 115 4.24 26.49 17.17
N THR A 116 4.49 26.05 18.40
CA THR A 116 3.54 26.11 19.50
C THR A 116 3.80 27.38 20.31
N ALA A 117 2.82 28.29 20.30
CA ALA A 117 2.80 29.40 21.23
C ALA A 117 2.80 28.85 22.67
N PRO A 118 3.65 29.36 23.58
CA PRO A 118 3.62 28.98 24.99
C PRO A 118 2.20 29.07 25.54
N ALA A 119 1.78 28.14 26.41
CA ALA A 119 0.40 28.10 26.92
C ALA A 119 -0.04 29.42 27.62
N TYR A 120 0.90 30.23 28.10
CA TYR A 120 0.62 31.54 28.68
C TYR A 120 0.46 32.67 27.65
N ARG A 121 0.85 32.44 26.39
CA ARG A 121 0.86 33.44 25.32
C ARG A 121 -0.38 33.26 24.46
N THR A 122 -1.49 33.80 24.94
CA THR A 122 -2.75 33.83 24.19
C THR A 122 -2.59 34.66 22.91
N ARG A 123 -3.39 34.32 21.88
CA ARG A 123 -3.43 35.05 20.60
C ARG A 123 -3.56 36.57 20.78
N ASP A 124 -4.22 36.99 21.86
CA ASP A 124 -4.46 38.39 22.18
C ASP A 124 -3.17 39.16 22.47
N PHE A 125 -2.17 38.53 23.11
CA PHE A 125 -0.87 39.16 23.35
C PHE A 125 -0.11 39.51 22.07
N ASP A 126 -0.29 38.73 21.00
CA ASP A 126 0.39 38.98 19.73
C ASP A 126 -0.27 40.13 18.95
N ILE A 127 -1.58 40.31 19.11
CA ILE A 127 -2.33 41.45 18.57
C ILE A 127 -1.82 42.76 19.20
N TYR A 128 -1.64 42.80 20.53
CA TYR A 128 -1.17 44.00 21.21
C TYR A 128 0.27 44.36 20.84
N ASN A 129 1.16 43.37 20.70
CA ASN A 129 2.57 43.61 20.40
C ASN A 129 2.82 44.09 18.95
N ASN A 130 2.08 43.56 17.97
CA ASN A 130 2.17 44.06 16.60
C ASN A 130 1.52 45.44 16.45
N ARG A 131 0.39 45.68 17.14
CA ARG A 131 -0.32 46.96 17.05
C ARG A 131 0.44 48.08 17.75
N SER A 132 1.09 47.82 18.89
CA SER A 132 1.93 48.81 19.57
C SER A 132 3.14 49.23 18.74
N LYS A 133 3.80 48.29 18.06
CA LYS A 133 4.91 48.58 17.13
C LYS A 133 4.48 49.39 15.92
N ALA A 134 3.32 49.06 15.34
CA ALA A 134 2.75 49.83 14.24
C ALA A 134 2.39 51.27 14.65
N LEU A 135 1.86 51.46 15.85
CA LEU A 135 1.59 52.79 16.39
C LEU A 135 2.87 53.59 16.68
N LEU A 136 3.90 52.94 17.23
CA LEU A 136 5.20 53.56 17.49
C LEU A 136 5.84 54.09 16.19
N HIS A 137 5.85 53.27 15.13
CA HIS A 137 6.39 53.67 13.83
C HIS A 137 5.61 54.82 13.19
N ARG A 138 4.32 54.96 13.48
CA ARG A 138 3.51 56.09 13.00
C ARG A 138 3.81 57.38 13.77
N ALA A 139 4.06 57.29 15.07
CA ALA A 139 4.42 58.45 15.90
C ALA A 139 5.77 59.04 15.48
N THR A 140 6.79 58.20 15.25
CA THR A 140 8.14 58.64 14.87
C THR A 140 8.26 59.20 13.45
N LYS A 141 7.25 59.01 12.59
CA LYS A 141 7.27 59.48 11.19
C LYS A 141 6.62 60.87 11.02
N ASN A 142 5.98 61.37 12.07
CA ASN A 142 5.27 62.65 12.06
C ASN A 142 6.02 63.77 12.82
N GLU A 143 7.20 63.48 13.35
CA GLU A 143 8.23 64.48 13.72
C GLU A 143 9.17 64.71 12.54
#